data_AF-A0A8B8PRW7-F1
#
_entry.id   AF-A0A8B8PRW7-F1
#
_cell.length_a   1.000
_cell.length_b   1.000
_cell.length_c   1.000
_cell.angle_alpha   90.00
_cell.angle_beta   90.00
_cell.angle_gamma   90.00
#
_symmetry.space_group_name_H-M   'P 1'
#
loop_
_entity.id
_entity.type
_entity.pdbx_description
1 polymer ?
#
loop_
_entity_poly.entity_id
_entity_poly.type
_entity_poly.pdbx_seq_one_letter_code
_entity_poly.pdbx_strand_id
1 'polypeptide(L)'
;MADALSLPEVSLFLSLIKLRRFDDATLGVLRTLLVSKDVKSAVQVRSSLEQFMRFQSLCILREIVDENVVHVLSVLEFLVRAFAVIGDFESCLALRYEALVFRKNKSGVHQWLQVGHIEWENFAKDALDNGFYPIATKACENALLCLRRTDTSGLENFTGDIQRIGSLKDIAIASTGSCSVEAKAVKYLKRKEMEKSQLQASTFREIQPVASVLFRESIKKRNARKFSECQTSRSTGRNSHTY
;
A
#
# COMPACT_ATOMS: atom_id res chain seq x y z
N MET A 1 -13.63 -27.22 10.69
CA MET A 1 -12.54 -26.55 9.95
C MET A 1 -11.33 -27.47 9.72
N ALA A 2 -11.53 -28.77 9.57
CA ALA A 2 -10.45 -29.73 9.33
C ALA A 2 -10.88 -30.60 8.14
N ASP A 3 -10.51 -30.20 6.93
CA ASP A 3 -10.44 -31.12 5.77
C ASP A 3 -9.85 -30.50 4.48
N ALA A 4 -9.18 -29.35 4.56
CA ALA A 4 -8.52 -28.74 3.39
C ALA A 4 -7.02 -29.10 3.24
N LEU A 5 -6.48 -29.95 4.13
CA LEU A 5 -5.04 -30.24 4.22
C LEU A 5 -4.69 -31.73 4.02
N SER A 6 -5.60 -32.56 3.54
CA SER A 6 -5.40 -34.02 3.41
C SER A 6 -4.71 -34.46 2.11
N LEU A 7 -4.02 -33.57 1.41
CA LEU A 7 -3.20 -33.93 0.25
C LEU A 7 -1.83 -34.48 0.74
N PRO A 8 -1.44 -35.71 0.38
CA PRO A 8 -0.15 -36.30 0.77
C PRO A 8 1.05 -35.41 0.47
N GLU A 9 1.01 -34.68 -0.64
CA GLU A 9 2.05 -33.75 -1.07
C GLU A 9 2.20 -32.55 -0.13
N VAL A 10 1.11 -32.09 0.50
CA VAL A 10 1.15 -30.97 1.45
C VAL A 10 1.89 -31.43 2.70
N SER A 11 1.50 -32.58 3.26
CA SER A 11 2.17 -33.17 4.42
C SER A 11 3.66 -33.43 4.15
N LEU A 12 4.00 -33.90 2.94
CA LEU A 12 5.38 -34.08 2.51
C LEU A 12 6.15 -32.75 2.53
N PHE A 13 5.63 -31.71 1.88
CA PHE A 13 6.30 -30.40 1.85
C PHE A 13 6.51 -29.84 3.26
N LEU A 14 5.48 -29.86 4.11
CA LEU A 14 5.59 -29.39 5.49
C LEU A 14 6.68 -30.15 6.28
N SER A 15 6.79 -31.46 6.05
CA SER A 15 7.80 -32.31 6.70
C SER A 15 9.21 -31.99 6.21
N LEU A 16 9.40 -31.77 4.90
CA LEU A 16 10.69 -31.38 4.32
C LEU A 16 11.18 -30.04 4.90
N ILE A 17 10.30 -29.05 5.03
CA ILE A 17 10.64 -27.75 5.64
C ILE A 17 11.03 -27.91 7.12
N LYS A 18 10.29 -28.74 7.88
CA LYS A 18 10.64 -29.05 9.28
C LYS A 18 11.97 -29.76 9.41
N LEU A 19 12.33 -30.60 8.45
CA LEU A 19 13.63 -31.28 8.37
C LEU A 19 14.75 -30.42 7.77
N ARG A 20 14.50 -29.12 7.52
CA ARG A 20 15.48 -28.17 6.95
C ARG A 20 16.06 -28.62 5.60
N ARG A 21 15.23 -29.30 4.79
CA ARG A 21 15.58 -29.68 3.42
C ARG A 21 15.34 -28.50 2.50
N PHE A 22 16.40 -27.72 2.28
CA PHE A 22 16.36 -26.52 1.45
C PHE A 22 17.02 -26.78 0.09
N ASP A 23 16.35 -27.56 -0.76
CA ASP A 23 16.85 -27.99 -2.05
C ASP A 23 15.82 -27.84 -3.19
N ASP A 24 16.28 -28.01 -4.42
CA ASP A 24 15.44 -27.91 -5.62
C ASP A 24 14.35 -28.99 -5.66
N ALA A 25 14.58 -30.15 -5.05
CA ALA A 25 13.58 -31.21 -4.94
C ALA A 25 12.39 -30.74 -4.09
N THR A 26 12.66 -30.08 -2.96
CA THR A 26 11.64 -29.51 -2.08
C THR A 26 10.88 -28.38 -2.77
N LEU A 27 11.54 -27.53 -3.55
CA LEU A 27 10.87 -26.54 -4.41
C LEU A 27 10.01 -27.21 -5.50
N GLY A 28 10.44 -28.36 -6.03
CA GLY A 28 9.66 -29.17 -6.97
C GLY A 28 8.32 -29.60 -6.37
N VAL A 29 8.34 -30.12 -5.13
CA VAL A 29 7.11 -30.50 -4.40
C VAL A 29 6.20 -29.28 -4.19
N LEU A 30 6.76 -28.12 -3.85
CA LEU A 30 5.97 -26.89 -3.73
C LEU A 30 5.29 -26.50 -5.05
N ARG A 31 5.98 -26.63 -6.19
CA ARG A 31 5.38 -26.33 -7.50
C ARG A 31 4.24 -27.28 -7.83
N THR A 32 4.39 -28.58 -7.57
CA THR A 32 3.34 -29.56 -7.84
C THR A 32 2.08 -29.31 -6.99
N LEU A 33 2.25 -28.82 -5.76
CA LEU A 33 1.13 -28.42 -4.90
C LEU A 33 0.27 -27.30 -5.47
N LEU A 34 0.88 -26.40 -6.24
CA LEU A 34 0.20 -25.25 -6.81
C LEU A 34 -0.42 -25.54 -8.18
N VAL A 35 -0.18 -26.73 -8.75
CA VAL A 35 -0.83 -27.20 -9.97
C VAL A 35 -2.15 -27.88 -9.58
N SER A 36 -3.19 -27.09 -9.34
CA SER A 36 -4.56 -27.59 -9.09
C SER A 36 -5.47 -27.38 -10.31
N LYS A 37 -6.38 -28.33 -10.54
CA LYS A 37 -7.46 -28.22 -11.55
C LYS A 37 -8.65 -27.39 -11.04
N ASP A 38 -8.77 -27.19 -9.73
CA ASP A 38 -9.85 -26.43 -9.11
C ASP A 38 -9.31 -25.14 -8.47
N VAL A 39 -9.89 -24.01 -8.88
CA VAL A 39 -9.41 -22.68 -8.50
C VAL A 39 -9.64 -22.40 -7.01
N LYS A 40 -10.75 -22.90 -6.42
CA LYS A 40 -11.06 -22.64 -5.00
C LYS A 40 -10.10 -23.35 -4.06
N SER A 41 -9.81 -24.63 -4.33
CA SER A 41 -8.78 -25.38 -3.61
C SER A 41 -7.39 -24.76 -3.81
N ALA A 42 -7.06 -24.29 -5.02
CA ALA A 42 -5.76 -23.65 -5.28
C ALA A 42 -5.53 -22.40 -4.42
N VAL A 43 -6.53 -21.52 -4.30
CA VAL A 43 -6.43 -20.31 -3.48
C VAL A 43 -6.28 -20.64 -2.00
N GLN A 44 -7.04 -21.61 -1.50
CA GLN A 44 -6.97 -22.02 -0.09
C GLN A 44 -5.61 -22.65 0.26
N VAL A 45 -5.10 -23.52 -0.61
CA VAL A 45 -3.78 -24.14 -0.46
C VAL A 45 -2.69 -23.06 -0.47
N ARG A 46 -2.75 -22.10 -1.40
CA ARG A 46 -1.81 -20.96 -1.43
C ARG A 46 -1.82 -20.15 -0.13
N SER A 47 -2.99 -19.75 0.35
CA SER A 47 -3.11 -18.97 1.59
C SER A 47 -2.56 -19.73 2.80
N SER A 48 -2.81 -21.04 2.87
CA SER A 48 -2.30 -21.89 3.96
C SER A 48 -0.78 -22.05 3.90
N LEU A 49 -0.24 -22.26 2.69
CA LEU A 49 1.21 -22.34 2.47
C LEU A 49 1.91 -21.02 2.75
N GLU A 50 1.32 -19.89 2.36
CA GLU A 50 1.82 -18.56 2.66
C GLU A 50 1.96 -18.35 4.17
N GLN A 51 0.89 -18.60 4.94
CA GLN A 51 0.91 -18.44 6.39
C GLN A 51 1.94 -19.37 7.06
N PHE A 52 2.00 -20.63 6.63
CA PHE A 52 2.96 -21.59 7.15
C PHE A 52 4.40 -21.15 6.85
N MET A 53 4.69 -20.79 5.60
CA MET A 53 6.04 -20.40 5.18
C MET A 53 6.49 -19.10 5.84
N ARG A 54 5.60 -18.12 6.02
CA ARG A 54 5.91 -16.89 6.78
C ARG A 54 6.31 -17.19 8.22
N PHE A 55 5.62 -18.11 8.88
CA PHE A 55 5.98 -18.52 10.23
C PHE A 55 7.31 -19.29 10.25
N GLN A 56 7.46 -20.29 9.38
CA GLN A 56 8.68 -21.11 9.34
C GLN A 56 9.91 -20.31 8.94
N SER A 57 9.81 -19.36 8.01
CA SER A 57 10.93 -18.53 7.61
C SER A 57 11.50 -17.75 8.79
N LEU A 58 10.65 -17.23 9.68
CA LEU A 58 11.11 -16.54 10.88
C LEU A 58 11.84 -17.48 11.85
N CYS A 59 11.37 -18.72 12.03
CA CYS A 59 12.07 -19.73 12.83
C CYS A 59 13.43 -20.06 12.21
N ILE A 60 13.45 -20.36 10.92
CA ILE A 60 14.66 -20.73 10.17
C ILE A 60 15.70 -19.61 10.23
N LEU A 61 15.30 -18.35 10.00
CA LEU A 61 16.21 -17.21 10.06
C LEU A 61 16.87 -17.03 11.43
N ARG A 62 16.17 -17.35 12.51
CA ARG A 62 16.72 -17.30 13.88
C ARG A 62 17.71 -18.43 14.13
N GLU A 63 17.47 -19.60 13.56
CA GLU A 63 18.34 -20.77 13.71
C GLU A 63 19.67 -20.58 12.96
N ILE A 64 19.62 -20.03 11.74
CA ILE A 64 20.80 -19.96 10.87
C ILE A 64 21.67 -18.71 11.09
N VAL A 65 21.30 -17.79 11.99
CA VAL A 65 21.93 -16.46 12.08
C VAL A 65 23.45 -16.51 12.31
N ASP A 66 23.92 -17.51 13.04
CA ASP A 66 25.33 -17.71 13.40
C ASP A 66 26.04 -18.77 12.54
N GLU A 67 25.38 -19.28 11.49
CA GLU A 67 25.96 -20.26 10.60
C GLU A 67 26.94 -19.66 9.57
N ASN A 68 27.58 -20.53 8.80
CA ASN A 68 28.46 -20.11 7.71
C ASN A 68 27.69 -19.29 6.66
N VAL A 69 28.31 -18.21 6.18
CA VAL A 69 27.78 -17.31 5.15
C VAL A 69 27.19 -18.05 3.95
N VAL A 70 27.87 -19.08 3.44
CA VAL A 70 27.40 -19.87 2.29
C VAL A 70 26.08 -20.57 2.61
N HIS A 71 25.97 -21.16 3.81
CA HIS A 71 24.73 -21.80 4.23
C HIS A 71 23.60 -20.79 4.38
N VAL A 72 23.83 -19.68 5.09
CA VAL A 72 22.83 -18.62 5.28
C VAL A 72 22.28 -18.12 3.93
N LEU A 73 23.17 -17.86 2.97
CA LEU A 73 22.76 -17.41 1.63
C LEU A 73 21.98 -18.48 0.87
N SER A 74 22.37 -19.75 0.95
CA SER A 74 21.64 -20.85 0.30
C SER A 74 20.22 -20.99 0.84
N VAL A 75 20.02 -20.81 2.15
CA VAL A 75 18.70 -20.85 2.79
C VAL A 75 17.86 -19.64 2.40
N LEU A 76 18.45 -18.43 2.41
CA LEU A 76 17.77 -17.22 1.94
C LEU A 76 17.32 -17.35 0.49
N GLU A 77 18.18 -17.86 -0.40
CA GLU A 77 17.84 -18.11 -1.79
C GLU A 77 16.68 -19.10 -1.94
N PHE A 78 16.72 -20.22 -1.21
CA PHE A 78 15.62 -21.17 -1.18
C PHE A 78 14.30 -20.51 -0.75
N LEU A 79 14.31 -19.74 0.34
CA LEU A 79 13.10 -19.09 0.86
C LEU A 79 12.56 -18.05 -0.14
N VAL A 80 13.42 -17.24 -0.76
CA VAL A 80 13.03 -16.29 -1.82
C VAL A 80 12.33 -17.04 -2.95
N ARG A 81 12.91 -18.15 -3.43
CA ARG A 81 12.33 -18.96 -4.51
C ARG A 81 11.01 -19.61 -4.08
N ALA A 82 10.89 -20.04 -2.83
CA ALA A 82 9.65 -20.60 -2.30
C ALA A 82 8.51 -19.57 -2.26
N PHE A 83 8.77 -18.36 -1.74
CA PHE A 83 7.76 -17.29 -1.72
C PHE A 83 7.40 -16.79 -3.11
N ALA A 84 8.36 -16.75 -4.04
CA ALA A 84 8.08 -16.45 -5.45
C ALA A 84 7.14 -17.49 -6.09
N VAL A 85 7.32 -18.79 -5.77
CA VAL A 85 6.43 -19.85 -6.24
C VAL A 85 5.03 -19.73 -5.63
N ILE A 86 4.92 -19.39 -4.34
CA ILE A 86 3.63 -19.17 -3.65
C ILE A 86 2.90 -17.94 -4.20
N GLY A 87 3.65 -16.93 -4.64
CA GLY A 87 3.12 -15.63 -5.06
C GLY A 87 3.07 -14.58 -3.94
N ASP A 88 3.82 -14.79 -2.86
CA ASP A 88 3.93 -13.85 -1.75
C ASP A 88 5.09 -12.87 -2.01
N PHE A 89 4.78 -11.80 -2.74
CA PHE A 89 5.76 -10.78 -3.15
C PHE A 89 6.37 -10.02 -1.96
N GLU A 90 5.60 -9.83 -0.88
CA GLU A 90 6.08 -9.12 0.31
C GLU A 90 7.22 -9.89 0.98
N SER A 91 7.00 -11.17 1.29
CA SER A 91 8.04 -12.01 1.90
C SER A 91 9.22 -12.24 0.96
N CYS A 92 8.95 -12.39 -0.35
CA CYS A 92 9.99 -12.52 -1.37
C CYS A 92 10.92 -11.29 -1.39
N LEU A 93 10.36 -10.08 -1.46
CA LEU A 93 11.14 -8.85 -1.48
C LEU A 93 11.84 -8.58 -0.16
N ALA A 94 11.19 -8.88 0.98
CA ALA A 94 11.82 -8.77 2.29
C ALA A 94 13.08 -9.63 2.38
N LEU A 95 13.00 -10.91 2.00
CA LEU A 95 14.16 -11.81 2.05
C LEU A 95 15.24 -11.47 1.03
N ARG A 96 14.86 -11.01 -0.18
CA ARG A 96 15.84 -10.49 -1.15
C ARG A 96 16.59 -9.29 -0.58
N TYR A 97 15.91 -8.38 0.11
CA TYR A 97 16.55 -7.25 0.77
C TYR A 97 17.50 -7.72 1.89
N GLU A 98 17.04 -8.63 2.76
CA GLU A 98 17.86 -9.20 3.83
C GLU A 98 19.12 -9.88 3.28
N ALA A 99 19.01 -10.61 2.17
CA ALA A 99 20.17 -11.23 1.51
C ALA A 99 21.18 -10.18 1.01
N LEU A 100 20.71 -9.08 0.39
CA LEU A 100 21.58 -7.99 -0.05
C LEU A 100 22.26 -7.27 1.13
N VAL A 101 21.53 -7.03 2.22
CA VAL A 101 22.09 -6.43 3.45
C VAL A 101 23.11 -7.36 4.09
N PHE A 102 22.80 -8.65 4.21
CA PHE A 102 23.71 -9.64 4.76
C PHE A 102 25.02 -9.71 3.96
N ARG A 103 24.92 -9.81 2.63
CA ARG A 103 26.07 -9.76 1.72
C ARG A 103 26.90 -8.49 1.90
N LYS A 104 26.23 -7.32 1.91
CA LYS A 104 26.88 -6.02 2.14
C LYS A 104 27.65 -6.00 3.47
N ASN A 105 27.06 -6.53 4.54
CA ASN A 105 27.69 -6.55 5.87
C ASN A 105 28.90 -7.49 5.93
N LYS A 106 28.83 -8.65 5.24
CA LYS A 106 29.90 -9.65 5.21
C LYS A 106 30.99 -9.35 4.17
N SER A 107 30.75 -8.40 3.25
CA SER A 107 31.68 -8.04 2.16
C SER A 107 33.05 -7.54 2.63
N GLY A 108 33.16 -6.98 3.84
CA GLY A 108 34.43 -6.57 4.42
C GLY A 108 35.37 -7.75 4.75
N VAL A 109 34.81 -8.93 5.00
CA VAL A 109 35.57 -10.17 5.25
C VAL A 109 35.66 -11.02 3.98
N HIS A 110 34.61 -11.01 3.16
CA HIS A 110 34.49 -11.84 1.96
C HIS A 110 34.19 -10.97 0.73
N GLN A 111 35.23 -10.63 -0.04
CA GLN A 111 35.08 -9.73 -1.19
C GLN A 111 34.08 -10.21 -2.24
N TRP A 112 33.93 -11.52 -2.44
CA TRP A 112 32.96 -12.11 -3.38
C TRP A 112 31.49 -11.83 -3.00
N LEU A 113 31.23 -11.35 -1.78
CA LEU A 113 29.90 -10.91 -1.33
C LEU A 113 29.60 -9.45 -1.66
N GLN A 114 30.53 -8.71 -2.26
CA GLN A 114 30.30 -7.32 -2.64
C GLN A 114 28.99 -7.19 -3.43
N VAL A 115 28.17 -6.21 -3.06
CA VAL A 115 26.89 -5.93 -3.71
C VAL A 115 27.04 -4.65 -4.54
N GLY A 116 26.86 -4.78 -5.85
CA GLY A 116 27.01 -3.67 -6.80
C GLY A 116 25.83 -2.70 -6.77
N HIS A 117 26.00 -1.50 -7.34
CA HIS A 117 24.89 -0.53 -7.47
C HIS A 117 23.78 -1.06 -8.38
N ILE A 118 24.12 -1.80 -9.43
CA ILE A 118 23.16 -2.41 -10.37
C ILE A 118 22.24 -3.40 -9.64
N GLU A 119 22.77 -4.20 -8.71
CA GLU A 119 21.95 -5.14 -7.92
C GLU A 119 20.94 -4.40 -7.04
N TRP A 120 21.38 -3.31 -6.39
CA TRP A 120 20.51 -2.46 -5.58
C TRP A 120 19.48 -1.68 -6.43
N GLU A 121 19.86 -1.18 -7.60
CA GLU A 121 18.97 -0.50 -8.55
C GLU A 121 17.88 -1.44 -9.05
N ASN A 122 18.24 -2.65 -9.47
CA ASN A 122 17.29 -3.68 -9.91
C ASN A 122 16.32 -4.04 -8.78
N PHE A 123 16.81 -4.24 -7.55
CA PHE A 123 15.93 -4.49 -6.41
C PHE A 123 15.00 -3.30 -6.14
N ALA A 124 15.51 -2.06 -6.19
CA ALA A 124 14.71 -0.87 -5.95
C ALA A 124 13.57 -0.74 -6.98
N LYS A 125 13.86 -1.05 -8.24
CA LYS A 125 12.87 -1.05 -9.32
C LYS A 125 11.80 -2.12 -9.08
N ASP A 126 12.20 -3.35 -8.79
CA ASP A 126 11.27 -4.44 -8.47
C ASP A 126 10.37 -4.07 -7.27
N ALA A 127 10.96 -3.51 -6.21
CA ALA A 127 10.20 -3.09 -5.03
C ALA A 127 9.22 -1.95 -5.33
N LEU A 128 9.62 -0.99 -6.16
CA LEU A 128 8.78 0.13 -6.59
C LEU A 128 7.61 -0.34 -7.45
N ASP A 129 7.86 -1.21 -8.42
CA ASP A 129 6.85 -1.79 -9.32
C ASP A 129 5.79 -2.60 -8.53
N ASN A 130 6.19 -3.16 -7.39
CA ASN A 130 5.30 -3.89 -6.47
C ASN A 130 4.71 -3.01 -5.34
N GLY A 131 4.94 -1.69 -5.35
CA GLY A 131 4.35 -0.76 -4.38
C GLY A 131 5.04 -0.70 -3.01
N PHE A 132 6.20 -1.33 -2.84
CA PHE A 132 6.98 -1.32 -1.60
C PHE A 132 7.95 -0.13 -1.58
N TYR A 133 7.39 1.07 -1.54
CA TYR A 133 8.15 2.32 -1.70
C TYR A 133 9.21 2.61 -0.61
N PRO A 134 8.99 2.31 0.69
CA PRO A 134 10.01 2.56 1.71
C PRO A 134 11.28 1.72 1.50
N ILE A 135 11.13 0.44 1.14
CA ILE A 135 12.28 -0.45 0.91
C ILE A 135 12.97 -0.12 -0.42
N ALA A 136 12.22 0.29 -1.45
CA ALA A 136 12.77 0.81 -2.70
C ALA A 136 13.66 2.05 -2.43
N THR A 137 13.20 2.96 -1.57
CA THR A 137 13.98 4.15 -1.17
C THR A 137 15.31 3.75 -0.52
N LYS A 138 15.27 2.79 0.41
CA LYS A 138 16.48 2.26 1.09
C LYS A 138 17.43 1.58 0.12
N ALA A 139 16.92 0.85 -0.86
CA ALA A 139 17.74 0.23 -1.88
C ALA A 139 18.43 1.27 -2.78
N CYS A 140 17.73 2.33 -3.20
CA CYS A 140 18.34 3.45 -3.92
C CYS A 140 19.47 4.11 -3.10
N GLU A 141 19.27 4.30 -1.79
CA GLU A 141 20.31 4.82 -0.89
C GLU A 141 21.55 3.93 -0.89
N ASN A 142 21.37 2.61 -0.81
CA ASN A 142 22.46 1.66 -0.89
C ASN A 142 23.17 1.70 -2.25
N ALA A 143 22.43 1.80 -3.36
CA ALA A 143 22.99 1.89 -4.70
C ALA A 143 23.88 3.13 -4.87
N LEU A 144 23.41 4.30 -4.41
CA LEU A 144 24.19 5.55 -4.44
C LEU A 144 25.44 5.48 -3.55
N LEU A 145 25.36 4.79 -2.40
CA LEU A 145 26.53 4.56 -1.54
C LEU A 145 27.58 3.68 -2.23
N CYS A 146 27.17 2.68 -3.01
CA CYS A 146 28.11 1.88 -3.81
C CYS A 146 28.85 2.74 -4.82
N LEU A 147 28.14 3.62 -5.55
CA LEU A 147 28.73 4.51 -6.55
C LEU A 147 29.70 5.54 -5.95
N ARG A 148 29.48 5.99 -4.71
CA ARG A 148 30.38 6.93 -4.01
C ARG A 148 31.68 6.28 -3.51
N ARG A 149 31.70 4.96 -3.34
CA ARG A 149 32.88 4.22 -2.84
C ARG A 149 33.86 3.86 -3.95
N THR A 150 33.44 3.89 -5.20
CA THR A 150 34.30 3.72 -6.36
C THR A 150 35.02 5.06 -6.60
N ASP A 151 36.34 5.10 -6.40
CA ASP A 151 37.14 6.33 -6.31
C ASP A 151 36.88 7.38 -7.41
N THR A 152 37.13 8.64 -7.02
CA THR A 152 36.83 9.92 -7.69
C THR A 152 37.38 10.12 -9.10
N SER A 153 38.11 9.16 -9.68
CA SER A 153 38.52 9.16 -11.10
C SER A 153 37.47 8.60 -12.05
N GLY A 154 36.43 7.92 -11.54
CA GLY A 154 35.37 7.28 -12.35
C GLY A 154 34.01 8.00 -12.31
N LEU A 155 33.90 9.15 -11.66
CA LEU A 155 32.62 9.81 -11.39
C LEU A 155 31.87 10.21 -12.67
N GLU A 156 32.59 10.62 -13.73
CA GLU A 156 32.00 10.93 -15.04
C GLU A 156 31.27 9.72 -15.63
N ASN A 157 31.79 8.50 -15.44
CA ASN A 157 31.21 7.26 -15.97
C ASN A 157 29.88 6.88 -15.29
N PHE A 158 29.65 7.35 -14.06
CA PHE A 158 28.44 7.01 -13.29
C PHE A 158 27.42 8.15 -13.19
N THR A 159 27.65 9.28 -13.85
CA THR A 159 26.74 10.44 -13.82
C THR A 159 25.30 10.05 -14.21
N GLY A 160 25.17 9.26 -15.28
CA GLY A 160 23.87 8.75 -15.73
C GLY A 160 23.22 7.80 -14.72
N ASP A 161 23.99 6.93 -14.09
CA ASP A 161 23.50 5.97 -13.10
C ASP A 161 23.02 6.69 -11.83
N ILE A 162 23.79 7.67 -11.35
CA ILE A 162 23.42 8.52 -10.21
C ILE A 162 22.10 9.23 -10.48
N GLN A 163 21.93 9.83 -11.67
CA GLN A 163 20.71 10.53 -12.02
C GLN A 163 19.49 9.58 -12.10
N ARG A 164 19.66 8.40 -12.69
CA ARG A 164 18.59 7.40 -12.77
C ARG A 164 18.18 6.88 -11.39
N ILE A 165 19.14 6.49 -10.56
CA ILE A 165 18.88 6.01 -9.19
C ILE A 165 18.28 7.12 -8.33
N GLY A 166 18.75 8.36 -8.49
CA GLY A 166 18.18 9.54 -7.83
C GLY A 166 16.71 9.74 -8.21
N SER A 167 16.40 9.69 -9.50
CA SER A 167 15.03 9.80 -10.00
C SER A 167 14.13 8.68 -9.47
N LEU A 168 14.62 7.43 -9.44
CA LEU A 168 13.90 6.29 -8.88
C LEU A 168 13.62 6.48 -7.37
N LYS A 169 14.59 7.02 -6.63
CA LYS A 169 14.43 7.37 -5.21
C LYS A 169 13.34 8.42 -5.01
N ASP A 170 13.34 9.48 -5.81
CA ASP A 170 12.37 10.57 -5.71
C ASP A 170 10.94 10.07 -5.99
N ILE A 171 10.77 9.19 -6.98
CA ILE A 171 9.49 8.52 -7.27
C ILE A 171 9.03 7.68 -6.08
N ALA A 172 9.94 6.91 -5.46
CA ALA A 172 9.62 6.10 -4.28
C ALA A 172 9.17 6.96 -3.10
N ILE A 173 9.86 8.07 -2.82
CA ILE A 173 9.50 9.00 -1.74
C ILE A 173 8.14 9.66 -2.00
N ALA A 174 7.91 10.17 -3.21
CA ALA A 174 6.64 10.78 -3.59
C ALA A 174 5.46 9.80 -3.48
N SER A 175 5.69 8.54 -3.87
CA SER A 175 4.71 7.45 -3.78
C SER A 175 4.42 7.07 -2.32
N THR A 176 5.44 7.07 -1.45
CA THR A 176 5.28 6.85 0.00
C THR A 176 4.35 7.91 0.61
N GLY A 177 4.58 9.19 0.31
CA GLY A 177 3.74 10.29 0.79
C GLY A 177 2.30 10.23 0.26
N SER A 178 2.11 9.79 -0.98
CA SER A 178 0.79 9.67 -1.63
C SER A 178 -0.07 8.52 -1.13
N CYS A 179 0.55 7.51 -0.50
CA CYS A 179 -0.08 6.30 0.01
C CYS A 179 -0.24 6.29 1.53
N SER A 180 0.17 7.34 2.24
CA SER A 180 -0.01 7.44 3.69
C SER A 180 -1.48 7.38 4.07
N VAL A 181 -1.79 6.84 5.26
CA VAL A 181 -3.17 6.77 5.77
C VAL A 181 -3.79 8.16 5.83
N GLU A 182 -2.99 9.18 6.16
CA GLU A 182 -3.38 10.58 6.15
C GLU A 182 -3.69 11.08 4.73
N ALA A 183 -2.84 10.82 3.75
CA ALA A 183 -3.08 11.21 2.36
C ALA A 183 -4.30 10.48 1.76
N LYS A 184 -4.51 9.22 2.13
CA LYS A 184 -5.70 8.43 1.76
C LYS A 184 -6.97 8.96 2.44
N ALA A 185 -6.89 9.34 3.71
CA ALA A 185 -7.99 9.95 4.45
C ALA A 185 -8.37 11.32 3.86
N VAL A 186 -7.39 12.16 3.52
CA VAL A 186 -7.62 13.45 2.85
C VAL A 186 -8.28 13.26 1.48
N LYS A 187 -7.81 12.29 0.67
CA LYS A 187 -8.44 11.96 -0.61
C LYS A 187 -9.88 11.46 -0.44
N TYR A 188 -10.12 10.61 0.56
CA TYR A 188 -11.46 10.12 0.89
C TYR A 188 -12.40 11.26 1.34
N LEU A 189 -11.93 12.15 2.22
CA LEU A 189 -12.69 13.32 2.68
C LEU A 189 -13.03 14.27 1.52
N LYS A 190 -12.06 14.58 0.66
CA LYS A 190 -12.28 15.39 -0.56
C LYS A 190 -13.30 14.75 -1.49
N ARG A 191 -13.24 13.43 -1.70
CA ARG A 191 -14.24 12.71 -2.52
C ARG A 191 -15.64 12.82 -1.90
N LYS A 192 -15.76 12.59 -0.59
CA LYS A 192 -17.04 12.70 0.14
C LYS A 192 -17.61 14.12 0.10
N GLU A 193 -16.75 15.14 0.10
CA GLU A 193 -17.15 16.53 -0.04
C GLU A 193 -17.67 16.85 -1.46
N MET A 194 -16.98 16.38 -2.50
CA MET A 194 -17.43 16.51 -3.89
C MET A 194 -18.77 15.80 -4.15
N GLU A 195 -18.96 14.61 -3.58
CA GLU A 195 -20.23 13.85 -3.67
C GLU A 195 -21.38 14.59 -2.98
N LYS A 196 -21.14 15.20 -1.81
CA LYS A 196 -22.13 16.05 -1.13
C LYS A 196 -22.49 17.28 -1.96
N SER A 197 -21.51 17.94 -2.56
CA SER A 197 -21.73 19.12 -3.40
C SER A 197 -22.52 18.77 -4.68
N GLN A 198 -22.29 17.59 -5.27
CA GLN A 198 -23.10 17.10 -6.41
C GLN A 198 -24.55 16.81 -6.02
N LEU A 199 -24.79 16.19 -4.85
CA LEU A 199 -26.15 15.95 -4.34
C LEU A 199 -26.89 17.26 -4.04
N GLN A 200 -26.20 18.27 -3.51
CA GLN A 200 -26.78 19.59 -3.28
C GLN A 200 -27.11 20.32 -4.59
N ALA A 201 -26.24 20.22 -5.60
CA ALA A 201 -26.48 20.80 -6.92
C ALA A 201 -27.65 20.15 -7.66
N SER A 202 -27.88 18.83 -7.51
CA SER A 202 -29.03 18.14 -8.13
C SER A 202 -30.36 18.42 -7.44
N THR A 203 -30.33 18.86 -6.17
CA THR A 203 -31.54 19.16 -5.38
C THR A 203 -32.05 20.58 -5.64
N PHE A 204 -31.21 21.48 -6.16
CA PHE A 204 -31.58 22.82 -6.58
C PHE A 204 -32.08 22.87 -8.04
N ARG A 205 -33.09 22.07 -8.39
CA ARG A 205 -34.04 22.51 -9.43
C ARG A 205 -35.07 23.39 -8.74
N GLU A 206 -35.02 24.67 -9.04
CA GLU A 206 -35.90 25.74 -8.56
C GLU A 206 -37.38 25.29 -8.58
N ILE A 207 -37.90 24.90 -7.41
CA ILE A 207 -39.32 24.54 -7.27
C ILE A 207 -40.09 25.84 -7.12
N GLN A 208 -40.89 26.19 -8.14
CA GLN A 208 -41.85 27.28 -8.02
C GLN A 208 -42.76 27.05 -6.80
N PRO A 209 -42.96 28.04 -5.92
CA PRO A 209 -43.75 27.86 -4.72
C PRO A 209 -45.21 27.51 -5.07
N VAL A 210 -45.68 26.40 -4.52
CA VAL A 210 -47.02 25.84 -4.73
C VAL A 210 -48.09 26.87 -4.30
N ALA A 211 -49.23 26.90 -5.02
CA ALA A 211 -50.31 27.89 -4.85
C ALA A 211 -50.77 28.11 -3.40
N SER A 212 -50.68 27.09 -2.54
CA SER A 212 -51.00 27.19 -1.11
C SER A 212 -50.08 28.16 -0.34
N VAL A 213 -48.81 28.25 -0.72
CA VAL A 213 -47.84 29.19 -0.13
C VAL A 213 -48.18 30.62 -0.56
N LEU A 214 -48.46 30.81 -1.87
CA LEU A 214 -48.88 32.11 -2.41
C LEU A 214 -50.19 32.59 -1.79
N PHE A 215 -51.13 31.68 -1.52
CA PHE A 215 -52.38 31.99 -0.84
C PHE A 215 -52.16 32.43 0.62
N ARG A 216 -51.30 31.73 1.36
CA ARG A 216 -50.96 32.12 2.75
C ARG A 216 -50.22 33.46 2.80
N GLU A 217 -49.28 33.70 1.89
CA GLU A 217 -48.57 34.97 1.71
C GLU A 217 -49.55 36.13 1.45
N SER A 218 -50.51 35.92 0.55
CA SER A 218 -51.51 36.95 0.24
C SER A 218 -52.47 37.24 1.40
N ILE A 219 -52.84 36.23 2.20
CA ILE A 219 -53.58 36.45 3.47
C ILE A 219 -52.74 37.27 4.45
N LYS A 220 -51.47 36.92 4.68
CA LYS A 220 -50.58 37.67 5.57
C LYS A 220 -50.48 39.13 5.15
N LYS A 221 -50.27 39.38 3.85
CA LYS A 221 -50.15 40.74 3.29
C LYS A 221 -51.46 41.54 3.46
N ARG A 222 -52.61 40.89 3.29
CA ARG A 222 -53.93 41.51 3.54
C ARG A 222 -54.14 41.86 5.00
N ASN A 223 -53.77 40.98 5.92
CA ASN A 223 -53.89 41.23 7.36
C ASN A 223 -52.97 42.37 7.81
N ALA A 224 -51.75 42.43 7.29
CA ALA A 224 -50.83 43.53 7.57
C ALA A 224 -51.41 44.89 7.14
N ARG A 225 -52.02 44.97 5.95
CA ARG A 225 -52.69 46.21 5.49
C ARG A 225 -53.83 46.62 6.40
N LYS A 226 -54.74 45.70 6.72
CA LYS A 226 -55.86 45.97 7.64
C LYS A 226 -55.39 46.42 9.02
N PHE A 227 -54.30 45.83 9.52
CA PHE A 227 -53.71 46.24 10.78
C PHE A 227 -53.20 47.68 10.73
N SER A 228 -52.48 48.06 9.67
CA SER A 228 -52.04 49.44 9.47
C SER A 228 -53.20 50.42 9.32
N GLU A 229 -54.27 50.06 8.59
CA GLU A 229 -55.49 50.89 8.43
C GLU A 229 -56.23 51.10 9.76
N CYS A 230 -56.30 50.08 10.63
CA CYS A 230 -56.87 50.21 11.98
C CYS A 230 -56.00 51.09 12.90
N GLN A 231 -54.68 51.10 12.71
CA GLN A 231 -53.80 51.98 13.48
C GLN A 231 -53.92 53.44 13.04
N THR A 232 -54.02 53.71 11.73
CA THR A 232 -54.18 55.08 11.23
C THR A 232 -55.55 55.68 11.57
N SER A 233 -56.62 54.89 11.56
CA SER A 233 -57.96 55.35 12.00
C SER A 233 -58.08 55.58 13.52
N ARG A 234 -57.26 54.91 14.35
CA ARG A 234 -57.15 55.22 15.79
C ARG A 234 -56.33 56.48 16.09
N SER A 235 -55.44 56.91 15.18
CA SER A 235 -54.72 58.18 15.31
C SER A 235 -55.51 59.41 14.84
N THR A 236 -56.45 59.26 13.89
CA THR A 236 -57.32 60.38 13.45
C THR A 236 -58.50 60.65 14.40
N GLY A 237 -58.92 59.69 15.22
CA GLY A 237 -59.91 59.90 16.28
C GLY A 237 -59.38 60.57 17.56
N ARG A 238 -58.06 60.75 17.68
CA ARG A 238 -57.42 61.43 18.83
C ARG A 238 -57.07 62.90 18.59
N ASN A 239 -57.24 63.39 17.35
CA ASN A 239 -56.92 64.78 16.97
C ASN A 239 -58.17 65.68 16.79
N SER A 240 -59.34 65.28 17.31
CA SER A 240 -60.57 66.09 17.31
C SER A 240 -61.03 66.53 18.70
N HIS A 241 -60.16 66.48 19.71
CA HIS A 241 -60.33 67.18 20.98
C HIS A 241 -59.00 67.77 21.45
N THR A 242 -58.66 68.94 20.89
CA THR A 242 -57.92 70.02 21.56
C THR A 242 -58.08 71.29 20.72
N TYR A 243 -58.79 72.25 21.30
CA TYR A 243 -59.18 73.61 20.88
C TYR A 243 -60.33 73.73 19.89
#